data_AF-A0A9K3HRX4-F1
#
_entry.id   AF-A0A9K3HRX4-F1
#
_cell.length_a   1.000
_cell.length_b   1.000
_cell.length_c   1.000
_cell.angle_alpha   90.00
_cell.angle_beta   90.00
_cell.angle_gamma   90.00
#
_symmetry.space_group_name_H-M   'P 1'
#
loop_
_entity.id
_entity.type
_entity.pdbx_description
1 polymer ?
#
loop_
_entity_poly.entity_id
_entity_poly.type
_entity_poly.pdbx_seq_one_letter_code
_entity_poly.pdbx_strand_id
1 'polypeptide(L)'
;MTPKQKLAIAPHQLARLGVDIIEAGFLASNKADLETVKLIAQEVGNSAAVNDGHIPVILGLARCNKNDIHKAWEAVRYAKYPRIQTFIATSEIHMKHKLKMSKEQVIEKARTMVAYARSLGCNDVQFGAEDAGR
;
A
#
# COMPACT_ATOMS: atom_id res chain seq x y z
N MET A 1 3.18 -11.63 -11.94
CA MET A 1 2.90 -12.88 -11.20
C MET A 1 1.41 -13.16 -11.26
N THR A 2 1.03 -14.43 -11.39
CA THR A 2 -0.39 -14.82 -11.29
C THR A 2 -0.88 -14.75 -9.83
N PRO A 3 -2.19 -14.65 -9.57
CA PRO A 3 -2.74 -14.71 -8.22
C PRO A 3 -2.24 -15.90 -7.40
N LYS A 4 -2.18 -17.09 -8.02
CA LYS A 4 -1.65 -18.31 -7.39
C LYS A 4 -0.18 -18.17 -6.98
N GLN A 5 0.65 -17.53 -7.81
CA GLN A 5 2.05 -17.29 -7.47
C GLN A 5 2.19 -16.28 -6.31
N LYS A 6 1.35 -15.23 -6.27
CA LYS A 6 1.36 -14.27 -5.16
C LYS A 6 0.97 -14.93 -3.83
N LEU A 7 -0.05 -15.79 -3.85
CA LEU A 7 -0.45 -16.60 -2.71
C LEU A 7 0.54 -17.74 -2.38
N ALA A 8 1.42 -18.14 -3.29
CA ALA A 8 2.49 -19.06 -2.94
C ALA A 8 3.65 -18.35 -2.23
N ILE A 9 4.01 -17.14 -2.67
CA ILE A 9 5.18 -16.41 -2.15
C ILE A 9 4.87 -15.62 -0.88
N ALA A 10 3.77 -14.87 -0.84
CA ALA A 10 3.46 -13.97 0.29
C ALA A 10 3.15 -14.72 1.60
N PRO A 11 2.26 -15.72 1.63
CA PRO A 11 1.97 -16.52 2.83
C PRO A 11 3.11 -17.44 3.27
N HIS A 12 3.77 -18.12 2.33
CA HIS A 12 4.62 -19.24 2.70
C HIS A 12 6.11 -18.93 2.71
N GLN A 13 6.60 -17.93 2.00
CA GLN A 13 8.05 -17.65 1.98
C GLN A 13 8.38 -16.39 2.76
N LEU A 14 7.68 -15.29 2.48
CA LEU A 14 7.98 -14.02 3.15
C LEU A 14 7.58 -14.05 4.63
N ALA A 15 6.41 -14.56 4.97
CA ALA A 15 6.01 -14.70 6.37
C ALA A 15 6.96 -15.63 7.15
N ARG A 16 7.42 -16.75 6.55
CA ARG A 16 8.42 -17.66 7.17
C ARG A 16 9.78 -17.00 7.36
N LEU A 17 10.16 -16.05 6.49
CA LEU A 17 11.39 -15.27 6.64
C LEU A 17 11.31 -14.27 7.79
N GLY A 18 10.10 -13.89 8.22
CA GLY A 18 9.88 -13.00 9.36
C GLY A 18 9.97 -11.54 9.01
N VAL A 19 9.60 -11.19 7.77
CA VAL A 19 9.54 -9.79 7.36
C VAL A 19 8.48 -9.04 8.15
N ASP A 20 8.75 -7.78 8.49
CA ASP A 20 7.80 -6.93 9.22
C ASP A 20 6.65 -6.46 8.34
N ILE A 21 6.92 -6.22 7.05
CA ILE A 21 5.97 -5.61 6.11
C ILE A 21 6.01 -6.38 4.80
N ILE A 22 4.82 -6.70 4.28
CA ILE A 22 4.63 -7.25 2.93
C ILE A 22 3.88 -6.21 2.10
N GLU A 23 4.57 -5.57 1.15
CA GLU A 23 3.91 -4.81 0.08
C GLU A 23 3.24 -5.78 -0.89
N ALA A 24 1.93 -5.95 -0.75
CA ALA A 24 1.20 -7.01 -1.45
C ALA A 24 0.83 -6.63 -2.90
N GLY A 25 0.91 -5.34 -3.24
CA GLY A 25 0.81 -4.86 -4.62
C GLY A 25 0.18 -3.48 -4.76
N PHE A 26 -0.13 -3.13 -6.01
CA PHE A 26 -0.76 -1.87 -6.41
C PHE A 26 -2.21 -2.10 -6.87
N LEU A 27 -3.18 -1.70 -6.07
CA LEU A 27 -4.56 -2.21 -6.15
C LEU A 27 -5.43 -1.49 -7.17
N ALA A 28 -4.97 -0.34 -7.66
CA ALA A 28 -5.65 0.39 -8.71
C ALA A 28 -5.32 -0.13 -10.12
N SER A 29 -4.36 -1.05 -10.26
CA SER A 29 -3.88 -1.56 -11.55
C SER A 29 -4.94 -2.41 -12.26
N ASN A 30 -5.53 -3.39 -11.56
CA ASN A 30 -6.53 -4.32 -12.08
C ASN A 30 -7.30 -5.01 -10.94
N LYS A 31 -8.48 -5.57 -11.26
CA LYS A 31 -9.36 -6.24 -10.27
C LYS A 31 -8.72 -7.50 -9.67
N ALA A 32 -7.93 -8.24 -10.45
CA ALA A 32 -7.32 -9.48 -9.96
C ALA A 32 -6.29 -9.21 -8.86
N ASP A 33 -5.55 -8.12 -8.95
CA ASP A 33 -4.60 -7.68 -7.92
C ASP A 33 -5.34 -7.30 -6.63
N LEU A 34 -6.46 -6.59 -6.71
CA LEU A 34 -7.26 -6.23 -5.55
C LEU A 34 -7.75 -7.49 -4.80
N GLU A 35 -8.37 -8.43 -5.51
CA GLU A 35 -8.86 -9.68 -4.89
C GLU A 35 -7.71 -10.52 -4.33
N THR A 36 -6.56 -10.57 -5.02
CA THR A 36 -5.38 -11.30 -4.53
C THR A 36 -4.84 -10.69 -3.24
N VAL A 37 -4.74 -9.36 -3.16
CA VAL A 37 -4.27 -8.66 -1.95
C VAL A 37 -5.26 -8.86 -0.81
N LYS A 38 -6.56 -8.86 -1.10
CA LYS A 38 -7.60 -9.14 -0.10
C LYS A 38 -7.46 -10.53 0.50
N LEU A 39 -7.22 -11.54 -0.33
CA LEU A 39 -6.94 -12.91 0.15
C LEU A 39 -5.66 -12.96 0.99
N ILE A 40 -4.58 -12.29 0.57
CA ILE A 40 -3.34 -12.19 1.37
C ILE A 40 -3.61 -11.52 2.72
N ALA A 41 -4.39 -10.44 2.75
CA ALA A 41 -4.76 -9.76 3.99
C ALA A 41 -5.54 -10.67 4.94
N GLN A 42 -6.44 -11.49 4.41
CA GLN A 42 -7.25 -12.43 5.19
C GLN A 42 -6.43 -13.63 5.70
N GLU A 43 -5.64 -14.27 4.84
CA GLU A 43 -4.94 -15.52 5.16
C GLU A 43 -3.60 -15.28 5.86
N VAL A 44 -2.79 -14.33 5.38
CA VAL A 44 -1.44 -14.05 5.93
C VAL A 44 -1.51 -13.01 7.03
N GLY A 45 -2.26 -11.94 6.79
CA GLY A 45 -2.37 -10.81 7.71
C GLY A 45 -3.04 -11.14 9.04
N ASN A 46 -3.52 -12.38 9.23
CA ASN A 46 -4.11 -12.86 10.47
C ASN A 46 -3.47 -14.15 11.01
N SER A 47 -2.57 -14.79 10.26
CA SER A 47 -2.01 -16.09 10.64
C SER A 47 -0.67 -15.94 11.36
N ALA A 48 -0.71 -16.19 12.67
CA ALA A 48 0.47 -16.30 13.53
C ALA A 48 1.25 -17.61 13.33
N ALA A 49 0.70 -18.55 12.56
CA ALA A 49 1.19 -19.93 12.46
C ALA A 49 2.52 -20.08 11.72
N VAL A 50 3.01 -19.00 11.09
CA VAL A 50 4.09 -19.09 10.10
C VAL A 50 5.44 -18.62 10.65
N ASN A 51 5.50 -17.98 11.83
CA ASN A 51 6.76 -17.47 12.37
C ASN A 51 6.74 -17.10 13.87
N ASP A 52 6.75 -18.09 14.77
CA ASP A 52 6.82 -17.87 16.24
C ASP A 52 5.82 -16.84 16.79
N GLY A 53 4.67 -16.67 16.13
CA GLY A 53 3.64 -15.71 16.52
C GLY A 53 3.68 -14.35 15.81
N HIS A 54 4.69 -14.08 14.98
CA HIS A 54 4.81 -12.83 14.22
C HIS A 54 3.79 -12.76 13.08
N ILE A 55 3.08 -11.63 13.01
CA ILE A 55 2.10 -11.34 11.95
C ILE A 55 2.58 -10.08 11.21
N PRO A 56 2.88 -10.17 9.91
CA PRO A 56 3.40 -9.03 9.16
C PRO A 56 2.31 -7.98 8.91
N VAL A 57 2.76 -6.74 8.73
CA VAL A 57 1.93 -5.65 8.18
C VAL A 57 1.65 -5.95 6.72
N ILE A 58 0.38 -5.84 6.32
CA ILE A 58 -0.02 -5.95 4.91
C ILE A 58 -0.19 -4.54 4.34
N LEU A 59 0.71 -4.17 3.43
CA LEU A 59 0.78 -2.86 2.82
C LEU A 59 0.15 -2.86 1.42
N GLY A 60 -0.73 -1.89 1.17
CA GLY A 60 -1.31 -1.61 -0.14
C GLY A 60 -0.77 -0.30 -0.71
N LEU A 61 -0.19 -0.34 -1.91
CA LEU A 61 0.31 0.84 -2.60
C LEU A 61 -0.83 1.57 -3.32
N ALA A 62 -0.83 2.90 -3.25
CA ALA A 62 -1.83 3.76 -3.89
C ALA A 62 -1.20 5.04 -4.44
N ARG A 63 -1.59 5.48 -5.64
CA ARG A 63 -1.30 6.86 -6.08
C ARG A 63 -1.99 7.84 -5.13
N CYS A 64 -1.46 9.06 -5.03
CA CYS A 64 -2.01 10.15 -4.22
C CYS A 64 -3.34 10.71 -4.79
N ASN A 65 -4.38 9.87 -4.82
CA ASN A 65 -5.74 10.20 -5.22
C ASN A 65 -6.76 9.34 -4.44
N LYS A 66 -8.01 9.83 -4.32
CA LYS A 66 -9.04 9.16 -3.49
C LYS A 66 -9.37 7.74 -3.96
N ASN A 67 -9.52 7.53 -5.26
CA ASN A 67 -9.95 6.23 -5.80
C ASN A 67 -8.92 5.13 -5.54
N ASP A 68 -7.64 5.41 -5.75
CA ASP A 68 -6.56 4.47 -5.48
C ASP A 68 -6.43 4.16 -3.99
N ILE A 69 -6.53 5.17 -3.13
CA ILE A 69 -6.47 5.02 -1.67
C ILE A 69 -7.66 4.19 -1.17
N HIS A 70 -8.85 4.44 -1.72
CA HIS A 70 -10.04 3.67 -1.38
C HIS A 70 -9.86 2.20 -1.73
N LYS A 71 -9.41 1.90 -2.95
CA LYS A 71 -9.13 0.52 -3.38
C LYS A 71 -8.06 -0.15 -2.53
N ALA A 72 -7.00 0.58 -2.19
CA ALA A 72 -5.96 0.05 -1.30
C ALA A 72 -6.56 -0.35 0.05
N TRP A 73 -7.37 0.52 0.65
CA TRP A 73 -8.07 0.24 1.89
C TRP A 73 -9.00 -0.96 1.78
N GLU A 74 -9.81 -1.03 0.72
CA GLU A 74 -10.77 -2.12 0.50
C GLU A 74 -10.13 -3.51 0.55
N ALA A 75 -8.88 -3.66 0.12
CA ALA A 75 -8.23 -4.95 0.18
C ALA A 75 -7.45 -5.18 1.48
N VAL A 76 -6.72 -4.18 2.01
CA VAL A 76 -5.83 -4.43 3.15
C VAL A 76 -6.56 -4.44 4.50
N ARG A 77 -7.74 -3.82 4.61
CA ARG A 77 -8.50 -3.66 5.87
C ARG A 77 -8.84 -4.94 6.63
N TYR A 78 -8.66 -6.12 6.01
CA TYR A 78 -8.93 -7.42 6.62
C TYR A 78 -7.72 -8.01 7.36
N ALA A 79 -6.53 -7.41 7.20
CA ALA A 79 -5.34 -7.81 7.96
C ALA A 79 -5.40 -7.26 9.40
N LYS A 80 -4.77 -7.96 10.33
CA LYS A 80 -4.59 -7.50 11.72
C LYS A 80 -3.83 -6.17 11.78
N TYR A 81 -2.82 -6.01 10.91
CA TYR A 81 -2.03 -4.80 10.78
C TYR A 81 -2.07 -4.28 9.33
N PRO A 82 -3.08 -3.49 8.96
CA PRO A 82 -3.21 -2.94 7.61
C PRO A 82 -2.44 -1.62 7.47
N ARG A 83 -1.71 -1.45 6.36
CA ARG A 83 -1.03 -0.19 6.02
C ARG A 83 -1.39 0.27 4.62
N ILE A 84 -1.57 1.58 4.45
CA ILE A 84 -1.65 2.21 3.13
C ILE A 84 -0.36 2.99 2.90
N GLN A 85 0.31 2.74 1.77
CA GLN A 85 1.38 3.61 1.28
C GLN A 85 0.85 4.45 0.14
N THR A 86 0.87 5.76 0.31
CA THR A 86 0.60 6.70 -0.79
C THR A 86 1.86 7.46 -1.17
N PHE A 87 1.95 7.94 -2.40
CA PHE A 87 3.13 8.62 -2.90
C PHE A 87 2.78 9.66 -3.97
N ILE A 88 3.65 10.66 -4.08
CA ILE A 88 3.62 11.67 -5.14
C ILE A 88 5.05 12.07 -5.49
N ALA A 89 5.31 12.39 -6.76
CA ALA A 89 6.62 12.82 -7.22
C ALA A 89 6.96 14.21 -6.67
N THR A 90 8.18 14.37 -6.14
CA THR A 90 8.62 15.59 -5.45
C THR A 90 9.71 16.37 -6.15
N SER A 91 10.33 15.84 -7.21
CA SER A 91 11.35 16.57 -7.95
C SER A 91 10.75 17.63 -8.88
N GLU A 92 11.49 18.72 -9.11
CA GLU A 92 11.03 19.86 -9.91
C GLU A 92 10.59 19.45 -11.33
N ILE A 93 11.37 18.56 -11.97
CA ILE A 93 11.09 18.06 -13.31
C ILE A 93 9.74 17.32 -13.33
N HIS A 94 9.49 16.44 -12.36
CA HIS A 94 8.22 15.72 -12.27
C HIS A 94 7.05 16.65 -11.96
N MET A 95 7.22 17.61 -11.04
CA MET A 95 6.17 18.57 -10.72
C MET A 95 5.79 19.41 -11.94
N LYS A 96 6.77 19.92 -12.68
CA LYS A 96 6.55 20.78 -13.85
C LYS A 96 6.01 20.04 -15.07
N HIS A 97 6.58 18.88 -15.40
CA HIS A 97 6.33 18.20 -16.68
C HIS A 97 5.34 17.02 -16.59
N LYS A 98 5.30 16.30 -15.46
CA LYS A 98 4.41 15.13 -15.27
C LYS A 98 3.13 15.52 -14.54
N LEU A 99 3.25 16.13 -13.37
CA LEU A 99 2.10 16.47 -12.52
C LEU A 99 1.40 17.77 -12.95
N LYS A 100 2.17 18.71 -13.53
CA LYS A 100 1.74 20.07 -13.84
C LYS A 100 1.15 20.76 -12.60
N MET A 101 1.84 20.63 -11.47
CA MET A 101 1.44 21.17 -10.17
C MET A 101 2.56 22.02 -9.58
N SER A 102 2.20 23.09 -8.86
CA SER A 102 3.15 23.83 -8.02
C SER A 102 3.55 23.00 -6.80
N LYS A 103 4.63 23.41 -6.13
CA LYS A 103 5.10 22.77 -4.89
C LYS A 103 4.02 22.78 -3.80
N GLU A 104 3.31 23.90 -3.66
CA GLU A 104 2.22 24.09 -2.69
C GLU A 104 1.05 23.15 -3.00
N GLN A 105 0.71 22.99 -4.29
CA GLN A 105 -0.33 22.06 -4.72
C GLN A 105 0.06 20.60 -4.43
N VAL A 106 1.33 20.23 -4.63
CA VAL A 106 1.84 18.89 -4.31
C VAL A 106 1.78 18.61 -2.81
N ILE A 107 2.21 19.57 -1.98
CA ILE A 107 2.13 19.47 -0.52
C ILE A 107 0.69 19.34 -0.06
N GLU A 108 -0.21 20.19 -0.55
CA GLU A 108 -1.62 20.16 -0.16
C GLU A 108 -2.30 18.86 -0.58
N LYS A 109 -1.97 18.36 -1.77
CA LYS A 109 -2.46 17.08 -2.26
C LYS A 109 -1.99 15.92 -1.38
N ALA A 110 -0.69 15.88 -1.04
CA ALA A 110 -0.14 14.88 -0.13
C ALA A 110 -0.85 14.92 1.23
N ARG A 111 -0.96 16.11 1.85
CA ARG A 111 -1.62 16.31 3.14
C ARG A 111 -3.07 15.84 3.12
N THR A 112 -3.84 16.25 2.11
CA THR A 112 -5.25 15.90 1.97
C THR A 112 -5.45 14.40 1.77
N MET A 113 -4.58 13.75 1.00
CA MET A 113 -4.70 12.32 0.72
C MET A 113 -4.26 11.44 1.88
N VAL A 114 -3.24 11.84 2.64
CA VAL A 114 -2.88 11.19 3.91
C VAL A 114 -4.02 11.32 4.91
N ALA A 115 -4.63 12.51 5.04
CA ALA A 115 -5.81 12.71 5.89
C ALA A 115 -7.01 11.86 5.44
N TYR A 116 -7.21 11.72 4.12
CA TYR A 116 -8.25 10.85 3.58
C TYR A 116 -8.00 9.37 3.93
N ALA A 117 -6.79 8.85 3.76
CA ALA A 117 -6.44 7.49 4.18
C ALA A 117 -6.74 7.25 5.67
N ARG A 118 -6.39 8.22 6.54
CA ARG A 118 -6.74 8.21 7.97
C ARG A 118 -8.25 8.17 8.20
N SER A 119 -9.03 8.97 7.46
CA SER A 119 -10.49 9.03 7.59
C SER A 119 -11.22 7.72 7.23
N LEU A 120 -10.58 6.84 6.45
CA LEU A 120 -11.10 5.52 6.13
C LEU A 120 -10.98 4.51 7.30
N GLY A 121 -10.27 4.88 8.37
CA GLY A 121 -9.98 4.02 9.52
C GLY A 121 -8.59 3.38 9.48
N CYS A 122 -7.74 3.75 8.52
CA CYS A 122 -6.36 3.27 8.45
C CYS A 122 -5.50 4.04 9.47
N ASN A 123 -5.02 3.36 10.51
CA ASN A 123 -4.19 3.96 11.55
C ASN A 123 -2.70 4.01 11.20
N ASP A 124 -2.28 3.28 10.17
CA ASP A 124 -0.89 3.20 9.74
C ASP A 124 -0.78 3.62 8.27
N VAL A 125 -0.32 4.86 8.04
CA VAL A 125 -0.23 5.46 6.72
C VAL A 125 1.22 5.86 6.46
N GLN A 126 1.80 5.31 5.40
CA GLN A 126 3.14 5.63 4.93
C GLN A 126 3.04 6.58 3.73
N PHE A 127 3.95 7.57 3.68
CA PHE A 127 4.05 8.49 2.56
C PHE A 127 5.42 8.35 1.86
N GLY A 128 5.40 8.17 0.55
CA GLY A 128 6.60 8.15 -0.29
C GLY A 128 6.79 9.45 -1.08
N ALA A 129 7.93 10.09 -0.90
CA ALA A 129 8.40 11.14 -1.81
C ALA A 129 9.05 10.47 -3.04
N GLU A 130 8.27 10.28 -4.11
CA GLU A 130 8.80 9.70 -5.35
C GLU A 130 9.85 10.65 -5.92
N ASP A 131 11.01 10.09 -6.28
CA ASP A 131 12.14 10.82 -6.86
C ASP A 131 12.86 11.79 -5.90
N ALA A 132 12.90 11.45 -4.61
CA ALA A 132 13.51 12.28 -3.55
C ALA A 132 15.04 12.47 -3.65
N GLY A 133 15.74 11.70 -4.49
CA GLY A 133 17.20 11.85 -4.69
C GLY A 133 17.60 13.03 -5.58
N ARG A 134 16.64 13.85 -6.03
CA ARG A 134 16.81 14.98 -6.93
C ARG A 134 16.17 16.24 -6.37
#